data_AF-A0A8S9ITY8-F1
#
_entry.id   AF-A0A8S9ITY8-F1
#
_cell.length_a   1.000
_cell.length_b   1.000
_cell.length_c   1.000
_cell.angle_alpha   90.00
_cell.angle_beta   90.00
_cell.angle_gamma   90.00
#
_symmetry.space_group_name_H-M   'P 1'
#
loop_
_entity.id
_entity.type
_entity.pdbx_description
1 polymer ?
#
loop_
_entity_poly.entity_id
_entity_poly.type
_entity_poly.pdbx_seq_one_letter_code
_entity_poly.pdbx_strand_id
1 'polypeptide(L)'
;MESKAKIRDEETAQMKARMDSQQVRLDSLEDLLDVMAVGNPVMQRMLSERRAALGLPVRDPQESDPTRQQPRNPTDYFENM
;
A
#
# COMPACT_ATOMS: atom_id res chain seq x y z
N MET A 1 -24.78 -21.99 26.09
CA MET A 1 -24.61 -20.52 26.04
C MET A 1 -23.46 -20.08 25.12
N GLU A 2 -22.92 -20.93 24.25
CA GLU A 2 -21.70 -20.63 23.45
C GLU A 2 -21.97 -19.91 22.12
N SER A 3 -23.20 -19.95 21.60
CA SER A 3 -23.53 -19.42 20.27
C SER A 3 -23.38 -17.88 20.17
N LYS A 4 -23.67 -17.14 21.24
CA LYS A 4 -23.59 -15.66 21.24
C LYS A 4 -22.16 -15.12 21.30
N ALA A 5 -21.23 -15.85 21.92
CA ALA A 5 -19.82 -15.45 21.97
C ALA A 5 -19.18 -15.61 20.57
N LYS A 6 -19.46 -16.74 19.91
CA LYS A 6 -18.92 -17.04 18.58
C LYS A 6 -19.37 -16.05 17.50
N ILE A 7 -20.63 -15.62 17.53
CA ILE A 7 -21.14 -14.59 16.59
C ILE A 7 -20.39 -13.25 16.77
N ARG A 8 -20.11 -12.87 18.02
CA ARG A 8 -19.39 -11.62 18.33
C ARG A 8 -17.94 -11.67 17.88
N ASP A 9 -17.29 -12.82 18.03
CA ASP A 9 -15.92 -13.03 17.57
C ASP A 9 -15.84 -13.01 16.04
N GLU A 10 -16.81 -13.62 15.35
CA GLU A 10 -16.89 -13.65 13.89
C GLU A 10 -17.19 -12.26 13.29
N GLU A 11 -18.07 -11.49 13.92
CA GLU A 11 -18.34 -10.10 13.55
C GLU A 11 -17.10 -9.21 13.74
N THR A 12 -16.36 -9.41 14.84
CA THR A 12 -15.10 -8.69 15.10
C THR A 12 -14.03 -9.07 14.08
N ALA A 13 -13.91 -10.36 13.75
CA ALA A 13 -12.98 -10.85 12.73
C ALA A 13 -13.33 -10.28 11.34
N GLN A 14 -14.61 -10.22 10.99
CA GLN A 14 -15.06 -9.62 9.74
C GLN A 14 -14.74 -8.12 9.69
N MET A 15 -14.98 -7.39 10.77
CA MET A 15 -14.66 -5.97 10.86
C MET A 15 -13.15 -5.74 10.70
N LYS A 16 -12.33 -6.55 11.36
CA LYS A 16 -10.87 -6.50 11.22
C LYS A 16 -10.43 -6.77 9.77
N ALA A 17 -10.96 -7.81 9.14
CA ALA A 17 -10.64 -8.12 7.73
C ALA A 17 -11.01 -6.97 6.78
N ARG A 18 -12.12 -6.27 7.04
CA ARG A 18 -12.52 -5.08 6.26
C ARG A 18 -11.56 -3.91 6.47
N MET A 19 -11.11 -3.68 7.70
CA MET A 19 -10.11 -2.64 8.01
C MET A 19 -8.76 -2.98 7.38
N ASP A 20 -8.29 -4.21 7.51
CA ASP A 20 -7.04 -4.68 6.91
C ASP A 20 -7.09 -4.53 5.37
N SER A 21 -8.20 -4.89 4.74
CA SER A 21 -8.39 -4.67 3.29
C SER A 21 -8.38 -3.20 2.91
N GLN A 22 -9.00 -2.31 3.70
CA GLN A 22 -8.95 -0.87 3.45
C GLN A 22 -7.54 -0.33 3.58
N GLN A 23 -6.78 -0.79 4.58
CA GLN A 23 -5.39 -0.37 4.77
C GLN A 23 -4.54 -0.72 3.56
N VAL A 24 -4.60 -1.96 3.07
CA VAL A 24 -3.86 -2.38 1.87
C VAL A 24 -4.22 -1.52 0.66
N ARG A 25 -5.51 -1.16 0.49
CA ARG A 25 -5.92 -0.28 -0.62
C ARG A 25 -5.33 1.12 -0.48
N LEU A 26 -5.29 1.67 0.73
CA LEU A 26 -4.69 2.99 0.99
C LEU A 26 -3.18 2.97 0.74
N ASP A 27 -2.48 1.93 1.22
CA ASP A 27 -1.04 1.77 1.01
C ASP A 27 -0.71 1.68 -0.49
N SER A 28 -1.47 0.87 -1.25
CA SER A 28 -1.29 0.75 -2.71
C SER A 28 -1.56 2.05 -3.47
N LEU A 29 -2.48 2.88 -2.97
CA LEU A 29 -2.77 4.18 -3.57
C LEU A 29 -1.68 5.18 -3.26
N GLU A 30 -1.13 5.14 -2.04
CA GLU A 30 0.00 5.99 -1.65
C GLU A 30 1.24 5.68 -2.51
N ASP A 31 1.57 4.41 -2.72
CA ASP A 31 2.68 3.99 -3.58
C ASP A 31 2.47 4.46 -5.04
N LEU A 32 1.23 4.36 -5.55
CA LEU A 32 0.93 4.85 -6.90
C LEU A 32 1.10 6.37 -7.02
N LEU A 33 0.66 7.14 -6.01
CA LEU A 33 0.84 8.59 -5.99
C LEU A 33 2.31 8.98 -5.94
N ASP A 34 3.14 8.22 -5.23
CA ASP A 34 4.59 8.41 -5.22
C ASP A 34 5.20 8.17 -6.60
N VAL A 35 4.86 7.07 -7.27
CA VAL A 35 5.33 6.79 -8.63
C VAL A 35 4.95 7.92 -9.59
N MET A 36 3.70 8.42 -9.51
CA MET A 36 3.26 9.53 -10.36
C MET A 36 3.95 10.86 -10.02
N ALA A 37 4.42 11.03 -8.78
CA ALA A 37 5.16 12.21 -8.36
C ALA A 37 6.64 12.15 -8.75
N VAL A 38 7.17 11.01 -9.19
CA VAL A 38 8.53 10.91 -9.73
C VAL A 38 8.66 11.82 -10.95
N GLY A 39 9.59 12.78 -10.88
CA GLY A 39 9.81 13.76 -11.95
C GLY A 39 8.81 14.92 -11.98
N ASN A 40 7.90 15.04 -11.01
CA ASN A 40 6.98 16.17 -10.89
C ASN A 40 7.16 16.91 -9.54
N PRO A 41 8.03 17.93 -9.45
CA PRO A 41 8.35 18.63 -8.20
C PRO A 41 7.14 19.29 -7.52
N VAL A 42 6.15 19.74 -8.30
CA VAL A 42 4.93 20.36 -7.76
C VAL A 42 4.08 19.31 -7.05
N MET A 43 3.89 18.15 -7.68
CA MET A 43 3.15 17.03 -7.09
C MET A 43 3.85 16.49 -5.83
N GLN A 44 5.18 16.39 -5.84
CA GLN A 44 5.95 15.97 -4.66
C GLN A 44 5.74 16.90 -3.46
N ARG A 45 5.74 18.22 -3.70
CA ARG A 45 5.49 19.20 -2.65
C ARG A 45 4.07 19.06 -2.09
N MET A 46 3.07 19.00 -2.96
CA MET A 46 1.67 18.86 -2.53
C MET A 46 1.43 17.57 -1.74
N LEU A 47 2.04 16.45 -2.16
CA LEU A 47 1.95 15.18 -1.42
C LEU A 47 2.66 15.27 -0.07
N SER A 48 3.83 15.88 -0.01
CA SER A 48 4.57 16.08 1.25
C SER A 48 3.78 16.94 2.26
N GLU A 49 3.15 18.01 1.80
CA GLU A 49 2.28 18.86 2.62
C GLU A 49 1.04 18.11 3.12
N ARG A 50 0.40 17.32 2.25
CA ARG A 50 -0.74 16.47 2.62
C ARG A 50 -0.34 15.41 3.65
N ARG A 51 0.82 14.77 3.50
CA ARG A 51 1.36 13.79 4.48
C ARG A 51 1.60 14.44 5.83
N ALA A 52 2.23 15.60 5.85
CA ALA A 52 2.47 16.35 7.09
C ALA A 52 1.15 16.70 7.81
N ALA A 53 0.12 17.10 7.06
CA ALA A 53 -1.20 17.39 7.64
C ALA A 53 -1.91 16.15 8.20
N LEU A 54 -1.63 14.96 7.65
CA LEU A 54 -2.17 13.68 8.12
C LEU A 54 -1.28 13.00 9.17
N GLY A 55 -0.15 13.61 9.54
CA GLY A 55 0.84 13.01 10.46
C GLY A 55 1.55 11.78 9.87
N LEU A 56 1.52 11.63 8.54
CA LEU A 56 2.21 10.58 7.82
C LEU A 56 3.68 10.97 7.58
N PRO A 57 4.59 9.98 7.55
CA PRO A 57 5.98 10.25 7.22
C PRO A 57 6.10 10.80 5.79
N VAL A 58 7.03 11.74 5.59
CA VAL A 58 7.42 12.15 4.24
C VAL A 58 8.18 10.99 3.61
N ARG A 59 7.69 10.51 2.47
CA ARG A 59 8.36 9.48 1.66
C ARG A 59 9.03 10.11 0.45
N ASP A 60 10.14 9.53 0.03
CA ASP A 60 10.79 9.86 -1.24
C ASP A 60 10.06 9.11 -2.37
N PRO A 61 9.47 9.81 -3.35
CA PRO A 61 8.87 9.21 -4.54
C PRO A 61 9.77 8.20 -5.26
N GLN A 62 11.11 8.39 -5.19
CA GLN A 62 12.06 7.47 -5.78
C GLN A 62 12.18 6.14 -5.05
N GLU A 63 11.74 6.02 -3.79
CA GLU A 63 11.70 4.74 -3.07
C GLU A 63 10.56 3.83 -3.56
N SER A 64 9.48 4.44 -4.03
CA SER A 64 8.31 3.73 -4.58
C SER A 64 8.48 3.36 -6.06
N ASP A 65 9.60 3.73 -6.70
CA ASP A 65 9.90 3.39 -8.08
C ASP A 65 10.02 1.85 -8.25
N PRO A 66 9.10 1.20 -8.98
CA PRO A 66 9.14 -0.24 -9.18
C PRO A 66 10.36 -0.71 -9.99
N THR A 67 11.11 0.20 -10.63
CA THR A 67 12.39 -0.12 -11.29
C THR A 67 13.55 -0.21 -10.30
N ARG A 68 13.44 0.42 -9.11
CA ARG A 68 14.42 0.26 -8.00
C ARG A 68 14.23 -1.02 -7.22
N GLN A 69 12.99 -1.49 -7.09
CA GLN A 69 12.75 -2.87 -6.68
C GLN A 69 13.20 -3.74 -7.84
N GLN A 70 14.40 -4.32 -7.72
CA GLN A 70 15.01 -5.12 -8.77
C GLN A 70 13.96 -5.96 -9.50
N PRO A 71 13.96 -6.01 -10.85
CA PRO A 71 13.25 -7.08 -11.52
C PRO A 71 13.80 -8.38 -10.94
N ARG A 72 13.01 -9.09 -10.11
CA ARG A 72 13.25 -10.51 -9.88
C ARG A 72 13.28 -11.11 -11.27
N ASN A 73 14.47 -11.58 -11.68
CA ASN A 73 14.74 -12.10 -13.01
C ASN A 73 13.49 -12.76 -13.61
N PRO A 74 12.99 -12.32 -14.78
CA PRO A 74 12.00 -13.10 -15.52
C PRO A 74 12.64 -14.31 -16.20
N THR A 75 13.95 -14.48 -16.08
CA THR A 75 14.70 -15.62 -16.61
C THR A 75 14.38 -16.84 -15.76
N ASP A 76 13.36 -17.58 -16.15
CA ASP A 76 13.41 -19.05 -16.33
C ASP A 76 11.99 -19.65 -16.40
N TYR A 77 11.10 -19.07 -17.22
CA TYR A 77 9.82 -19.74 -17.55
C TYR A 77 9.83 -20.39 -18.94
N PHE A 78 10.77 -19.99 -19.82
CA PHE A 78 10.85 -20.47 -21.21
C PHE A 78 12.13 -21.27 -21.51
N GLU A 79 13.02 -21.50 -20.54
CA GLU A 79 14.22 -22.33 -20.74
C GLU A 79 13.96 -23.83 -20.50
N ASN A 80 12.73 -24.21 -20.14
CA ASN A 80 12.36 -25.58 -19.74
C ASN A 80 11.26 -26.26 -20.60
N MET A 81 11.07 -25.83 -21.86
CA MET A 81 10.25 -26.55 -22.85
C MET A 81 11.04 -26.95 -24.11
#